data_AF-A0A3D0YR68-F1
#
_entry.id   AF-A0A3D0YR68-F1
#
_cell.length_a   1.000
_cell.length_b   1.000
_cell.length_c   1.000
_cell.angle_alpha   90.00
_cell.angle_beta   90.00
_cell.angle_gamma   90.00
#
_symmetry.space_group_name_H-M   'P 1'
#
loop_
_entity.id
_entity.type
_entity.pdbx_description
1 polymer ?
#
loop_
_entity_poly.entity_id
_entity_poly.type
_entity_poly.pdbx_seq_one_letter_code
_entity_poly.pdbx_strand_id
1 'polypeptide(L)'
;HYELQYKFRDGQTVDAIIRIKSGLIPIDSKFPLENFKQLSRAETDDLRKSSQREFIKAVKRHIDDISKKYLLPDEGTVNFAVMYIPSENVYYHILTDDESNLLDYAKGKNVLMTSPHGFLNFLRVILMGMERTKLQEQSQKIWDILKGVQQESIKFEGTINVLSRHVTNAKGAMDTVHSGYSKLAGKLDQVKLLDDISPGLIEGDDQA
;
A
#
# COMPACT_ATOMS: atom_id res chain seq x y z
N HIS A 1 -8.90 9.08 9.62
CA HIS A 1 -9.32 10.44 10.05
C HIS A 1 -10.79 10.38 10.42
N TYR A 2 -11.27 11.16 11.38
CA TYR A 2 -12.67 11.13 11.82
C TYR A 2 -13.24 12.54 11.92
N GLU A 3 -14.56 12.67 11.89
CA GLU A 3 -15.29 13.92 12.06
C GLU A 3 -16.53 13.67 12.91
N LEU A 4 -16.86 14.60 13.79
CA LEU A 4 -18.03 14.52 14.66
C LEU A 4 -19.16 15.39 14.10
N GLN A 5 -20.40 14.99 14.38
CA GLN A 5 -21.61 15.72 13.97
C GLN A 5 -21.62 16.01 12.47
N TYR A 6 -21.34 14.97 11.67
CA TYR A 6 -21.26 15.08 10.22
C TYR A 6 -22.64 15.17 9.61
N LYS A 7 -22.86 16.19 8.77
CA LYS A 7 -24.15 16.46 8.15
C LYS A 7 -24.16 16.00 6.69
N PHE A 8 -25.12 15.16 6.34
CA PHE A 8 -25.39 14.71 4.97
C PHE A 8 -26.18 15.76 4.17
N ARG A 9 -26.24 15.60 2.85
CA ARG A 9 -26.90 16.57 1.94
C ARG A 9 -28.40 16.71 2.22
N ASP A 10 -29.04 15.64 2.67
CA ASP A 10 -30.45 15.61 3.06
C ASP A 10 -30.74 16.34 4.39
N GLY A 11 -29.68 16.80 5.07
CA GLY A 11 -29.76 17.54 6.32
C GLY A 11 -29.70 16.67 7.58
N GLN A 12 -29.66 15.34 7.46
CA GLN A 12 -29.46 14.44 8.60
C GLN A 12 -28.04 14.58 9.13
N THR A 13 -27.89 14.49 10.46
CA THR A 13 -26.58 14.56 11.12
C THR A 13 -26.31 13.24 11.83
N VAL A 14 -25.17 12.64 11.54
CA VAL A 14 -24.66 11.46 12.24
C VAL A 14 -23.65 11.88 13.31
N ASP A 15 -23.60 11.14 14.43
CA ASP A 15 -22.76 11.53 15.57
C ASP A 15 -21.27 11.56 15.22
N ALA A 16 -20.80 10.61 14.43
CA ALA A 16 -19.45 10.60 13.91
C ALA A 16 -19.34 9.88 12.56
N ILE A 17 -18.30 10.21 11.82
CA ILE A 17 -17.83 9.43 10.67
C ILE A 17 -16.37 9.06 10.85
N ILE A 18 -16.00 7.87 10.37
CA ILE A 18 -14.60 7.50 10.14
C ILE A 18 -14.34 7.50 8.64
N ARG A 19 -13.33 8.25 8.22
CA ARG A 19 -12.83 8.29 6.85
C ARG A 19 -11.76 7.23 6.66
N ILE A 20 -12.06 6.26 5.79
CA ILE A 20 -11.13 5.25 5.29
C ILE A 20 -10.96 5.40 3.78
N LYS A 21 -9.99 4.69 3.18
CA LYS A 21 -9.75 4.78 1.72
C LYS A 21 -10.94 4.36 0.88
N SER A 22 -11.77 3.42 1.37
CA SER A 22 -12.94 2.92 0.66
C SER A 22 -14.22 3.73 0.89
N GLY A 23 -14.21 4.77 1.73
CA GLY A 23 -15.38 5.61 1.97
C GLY A 23 -15.54 6.06 3.43
N LEU A 24 -16.76 6.48 3.75
CA LEU A 24 -17.17 6.97 5.06
C LEU A 24 -17.88 5.87 5.83
N ILE A 25 -17.47 5.61 7.07
CA ILE A 25 -18.18 4.73 8.01
C ILE A 25 -18.99 5.62 8.95
N PRO A 26 -20.33 5.67 8.84
CA PRO A 26 -21.18 6.40 9.77
C PRO A 26 -21.27 5.67 11.11
N ILE A 27 -21.25 6.42 12.21
CA ILE A 27 -21.36 5.92 13.58
C ILE A 27 -22.39 6.77 14.31
N ASP A 28 -23.43 6.13 14.81
CA ASP A 28 -24.50 6.78 15.54
C ASP A 28 -24.64 6.13 16.92
N SER A 29 -24.60 6.96 17.97
CA SER A 29 -24.74 6.53 19.35
C SER A 29 -26.21 6.45 19.71
N LYS A 30 -26.69 5.24 20.00
CA LYS A 30 -28.07 5.02 20.43
C LYS A 30 -28.10 4.29 21.74
N PHE A 31 -28.80 4.89 22.70
CA PHE A 31 -28.88 4.36 24.05
C PHE A 31 -30.34 4.17 24.48
N PRO A 32 -30.90 2.95 24.35
CA PRO A 32 -32.24 2.63 24.85
C PRO A 32 -32.24 2.45 26.39
N LEU A 33 -31.58 3.37 27.11
CA LEU A 33 -31.34 3.24 28.55
C LEU A 33 -32.63 3.21 29.35
N GLU A 34 -33.60 4.05 29.00
CA GLU A 34 -34.87 4.10 29.75
C GLU A 34 -35.67 2.81 29.62
N ASN A 35 -35.77 2.25 28.42
CA ASN A 35 -36.39 0.93 28.21
C ASN A 35 -35.65 -0.17 28.97
N PHE A 36 -34.32 -0.13 28.99
CA PHE A 36 -33.51 -1.09 29.74
C PHE A 36 -33.66 -0.95 31.26
N LYS A 37 -33.75 0.28 31.78
CA LYS A 37 -34.03 0.55 33.20
C LYS A 37 -35.40 0.03 33.60
N GLN A 38 -36.42 0.25 32.77
CA GLN A 38 -37.78 -0.26 33.03
C GLN A 38 -37.78 -1.79 33.08
N LEU A 39 -37.13 -2.43 32.11
CA LEU A 39 -36.94 -3.88 32.11
C LEU A 39 -36.23 -4.37 33.38
N SER A 40 -35.15 -3.70 33.77
CA SER A 40 -34.35 -4.07 34.95
C SER A 40 -35.10 -3.89 36.27
N ARG A 41 -36.10 -3.00 36.31
CA ARG A 41 -36.95 -2.71 37.48
C ARG A 41 -38.26 -3.51 37.48
N ALA A 42 -38.50 -4.36 36.47
CA ALA A 42 -39.72 -5.13 36.39
C ALA A 42 -39.78 -6.24 37.45
N GLU A 43 -40.67 -6.09 38.41
CA GLU A 43 -40.82 -7.00 39.57
C GLU A 43 -41.67 -8.23 39.25
N THR A 44 -42.60 -8.13 38.29
CA THR A 44 -43.46 -9.24 37.86
C THR A 44 -43.05 -9.78 36.49
N ASP A 45 -43.34 -11.05 36.22
CA ASP A 45 -43.01 -11.70 34.95
C ASP A 45 -43.76 -11.06 33.76
N ASP A 46 -45.01 -10.64 33.96
CA ASP A 46 -45.80 -9.95 32.93
C ASP A 46 -45.19 -8.60 32.56
N LEU A 47 -44.74 -7.83 33.57
CA LEU A 47 -44.08 -6.54 33.36
C LEU A 47 -42.70 -6.71 32.72
N ARG A 48 -41.99 -7.79 33.04
CA ARG A 48 -40.71 -8.12 32.41
C ARG A 48 -40.91 -8.42 30.93
N LYS A 49 -41.91 -9.24 30.58
CA LYS A 49 -42.25 -9.57 29.19
C LYS A 49 -42.74 -8.37 28.38
N SER A 50 -43.50 -7.45 28.96
CA SER A 50 -43.91 -6.22 28.26
C SER A 50 -42.71 -5.30 28.04
N SER A 51 -41.91 -5.05 29.07
CA SER A 51 -40.72 -4.18 29.00
C SER A 51 -39.68 -4.72 28.02
N GLN A 52 -39.50 -6.05 27.95
CA GLN A 52 -38.61 -6.69 26.99
C GLN A 52 -39.07 -6.42 25.54
N ARG A 53 -40.37 -6.56 25.26
CA ARG A 53 -40.93 -6.28 23.92
C ARG A 53 -40.74 -4.81 23.53
N GLU A 54 -40.90 -3.89 24.46
CA GLU A 54 -40.67 -2.47 24.21
C GLU A 54 -39.19 -2.14 23.96
N PHE A 55 -38.29 -2.75 24.76
CA PHE A 55 -36.84 -2.63 24.56
C PHE A 55 -36.43 -3.12 23.16
N ILE A 56 -36.85 -4.33 22.77
CA ILE A 56 -36.57 -4.90 21.43
C ILE A 56 -37.10 -3.97 20.33
N LYS A 57 -38.33 -3.47 20.48
CA LYS A 57 -38.92 -2.55 19.51
C LYS A 57 -38.13 -1.25 19.38
N ALA A 58 -37.64 -0.70 20.49
CA ALA A 58 -36.81 0.50 20.51
C ALA A 58 -35.48 0.27 19.79
N VAL A 59 -34.80 -0.85 20.05
CA VAL A 59 -33.55 -1.23 19.37
C VAL A 59 -33.76 -1.40 17.87
N LYS A 60 -34.81 -2.12 17.44
CA LYS A 60 -35.13 -2.30 16.01
C LYS A 60 -35.39 -0.98 15.30
N ARG A 61 -36.12 -0.06 15.95
CA ARG A 61 -36.34 1.29 15.39
C ARG A 61 -35.02 2.04 15.19
N HIS A 62 -34.10 1.96 16.14
CA HIS A 62 -32.78 2.60 15.99
C HIS A 62 -31.97 1.99 14.84
N ILE A 63 -31.99 0.67 14.68
CA ILE A 63 -31.36 -0.02 13.56
C ILE A 63 -31.95 0.47 12.22
N ASP A 64 -33.28 0.50 12.11
CA ASP A 64 -33.96 0.97 10.90
C ASP A 64 -33.67 2.43 10.58
N ASP A 65 -33.66 3.29 11.59
CA ASP A 65 -33.32 4.71 11.45
C ASP A 65 -31.89 4.89 10.94
N ILE A 66 -30.92 4.18 11.53
CA ILE A 66 -29.50 4.25 11.14
C ILE A 66 -29.32 3.76 9.70
N SER A 67 -29.91 2.61 9.37
CA SER A 67 -29.84 2.02 8.05
C SER A 67 -30.41 2.96 6.98
N LYS A 68 -31.57 3.57 7.26
CA LYS A 68 -32.24 4.47 6.31
C LYS A 68 -31.54 5.82 6.15
N LYS A 69 -30.99 6.39 7.23
CA LYS A 69 -30.45 7.76 7.22
C LYS A 69 -29.00 7.85 6.80
N TYR A 70 -28.21 6.80 7.03
CA TYR A 70 -26.76 6.91 6.94
C TYR A 70 -26.11 5.94 5.95
N LEU A 71 -26.85 5.01 5.35
CA LEU A 71 -26.37 4.21 4.22
C LEU A 71 -26.65 4.95 2.91
N LEU A 72 -25.78 5.88 2.57
CA LEU A 72 -25.87 6.80 1.43
C LEU A 72 -24.67 6.61 0.48
N PRO A 73 -24.70 5.58 -0.40
CA PRO A 73 -23.62 5.34 -1.36
C PRO A 73 -23.29 6.54 -2.24
N ASP A 74 -24.31 7.32 -2.63
CA ASP A 74 -24.16 8.54 -3.44
C ASP A 74 -23.42 9.67 -2.70
N GLU A 75 -23.31 9.59 -1.37
CA GLU A 75 -22.54 10.48 -0.52
C GLU A 75 -21.23 9.83 -0.02
N GLY A 76 -20.87 8.65 -0.55
CA GLY A 76 -19.59 7.99 -0.30
C GLY A 76 -19.55 7.17 0.99
N THR A 77 -20.70 6.80 1.57
CA THR A 77 -20.73 5.89 2.72
C THR A 77 -20.43 4.46 2.28
N VAL A 78 -19.80 3.68 3.15
CA VAL A 78 -19.65 2.24 2.92
C VAL A 78 -21.00 1.52 3.06
N ASN A 79 -21.03 0.24 2.73
CA ASN A 79 -22.24 -0.59 2.73
C ASN A 79 -22.76 -0.95 4.13
N PHE A 80 -22.24 -0.35 5.20
CA PHE A 80 -22.70 -0.56 6.56
C PHE A 80 -22.51 0.69 7.43
N ALA A 81 -23.27 0.76 8.53
CA ALA A 81 -23.15 1.80 9.55
C ALA A 81 -22.98 1.16 10.93
N VAL A 82 -22.43 1.90 11.88
CA VAL A 82 -22.18 1.42 13.24
C VAL A 82 -23.21 2.02 14.19
N MET A 83 -23.91 1.16 14.93
CA MET A 83 -24.73 1.56 16.07
C MET A 83 -23.90 1.38 17.35
N TYR A 84 -23.44 2.48 17.92
CA TYR A 84 -22.69 2.47 19.16
C TYR A 84 -23.64 2.47 20.37
N ILE A 85 -23.49 1.48 21.25
CA ILE A 85 -24.26 1.34 22.48
C ILE A 85 -23.34 1.68 23.63
N PRO A 86 -23.50 2.83 24.31
CA PRO A 86 -22.57 3.33 25.34
C PRO A 86 -22.70 2.60 26.70
N SER A 87 -23.01 1.31 26.70
CA SER A 87 -23.10 0.47 27.89
C SER A 87 -22.84 -0.98 27.55
N GLU A 88 -21.81 -1.56 28.18
CA GLU A 88 -21.51 -3.00 28.05
C GLU A 88 -22.68 -3.86 28.52
N ASN A 89 -23.32 -3.50 29.63
CA ASN A 89 -24.43 -4.28 30.20
C ASN A 89 -25.64 -4.33 29.26
N VAL A 90 -25.98 -3.20 28.62
CA VAL A 90 -27.08 -3.15 27.66
C VAL A 90 -26.74 -3.92 26.40
N TYR A 91 -25.50 -3.80 25.90
CA TYR A 91 -25.05 -4.58 24.75
C TYR A 91 -25.05 -6.09 25.05
N TYR A 92 -24.57 -6.50 26.23
CA TYR A 92 -24.59 -7.90 26.65
C TYR A 92 -26.00 -8.46 26.71
N HIS A 93 -26.96 -7.70 27.26
CA HIS A 93 -28.37 -8.11 27.25
C HIS A 93 -28.91 -8.34 25.84
N ILE A 94 -28.55 -7.48 24.88
CA ILE A 94 -28.92 -7.65 23.47
C ILE A 94 -28.29 -8.92 22.88
N LEU A 95 -27.05 -9.25 23.26
CA LEU A 95 -26.36 -10.45 22.78
C LEU A 95 -26.97 -11.74 23.32
N THR A 96 -27.45 -11.74 24.57
CA THR A 96 -27.99 -12.94 25.23
C THR A 96 -29.46 -13.20 24.95
N ASP A 97 -30.17 -12.22 24.38
CA ASP A 97 -31.59 -12.33 24.06
C ASP A 97 -31.80 -13.00 22.70
N ASP A 98 -31.67 -14.33 22.66
CA ASP A 98 -31.80 -15.13 21.42
C ASP A 98 -33.21 -15.06 20.80
N GLU A 99 -34.26 -14.84 21.59
CA GLU A 99 -35.65 -14.83 21.09
C GLU A 99 -35.92 -13.66 20.13
N SER A 100 -35.20 -12.54 20.28
CA SER A 100 -35.47 -11.32 19.53
C SER A 100 -34.70 -11.22 18.21
N ASN A 101 -33.68 -12.07 18.06
CA ASN A 101 -32.72 -12.13 16.96
C ASN A 101 -32.28 -10.74 16.46
N LEU A 102 -31.93 -9.87 17.41
CA LEU A 102 -31.54 -8.49 17.12
C LEU A 102 -30.24 -8.39 16.32
N LEU A 103 -29.32 -9.32 16.52
CA LEU A 103 -28.05 -9.38 15.78
C LEU A 103 -28.26 -9.67 14.30
N ASP A 104 -29.05 -10.70 13.96
CA ASP A 104 -29.33 -10.99 12.55
C ASP A 104 -30.19 -9.90 11.92
N TYR A 105 -31.11 -9.29 12.69
CA TYR A 105 -31.88 -8.14 12.23
C TYR A 105 -30.96 -6.97 11.86
N ALA A 106 -30.03 -6.59 12.75
CA ALA A 106 -29.07 -5.54 12.51
C ALA A 106 -28.18 -5.85 11.29
N LYS A 107 -27.68 -7.08 11.20
CA LYS A 107 -26.89 -7.56 10.06
C LYS A 107 -27.65 -7.46 8.74
N GLY A 108 -28.92 -7.89 8.72
CA GLY A 108 -29.79 -7.77 7.54
C GLY A 108 -30.07 -6.33 7.11
N LYS A 109 -29.90 -5.37 8.02
CA LYS A 109 -30.01 -3.92 7.77
C LYS A 109 -28.66 -3.24 7.51
N ASN A 110 -27.58 -4.02 7.43
CA ASN A 110 -26.20 -3.54 7.35
C ASN A 110 -25.82 -2.58 8.49
N VAL A 111 -26.31 -2.87 9.69
CA VAL A 111 -25.96 -2.13 10.91
C VAL A 111 -25.12 -3.02 11.80
N LEU A 112 -23.90 -2.58 12.11
CA LEU A 112 -23.01 -3.22 13.05
C LEU A 112 -23.24 -2.63 14.45
N MET A 113 -23.82 -3.40 15.35
CA MET A 113 -23.95 -3.00 16.75
C MET A 113 -22.63 -3.22 17.49
N THR A 114 -22.27 -2.31 18.40
CA THR A 114 -21.03 -2.42 19.15
C THR A 114 -21.11 -1.76 20.53
N SER A 115 -20.37 -2.29 21.49
CA SER A 115 -20.18 -1.74 22.83
C SER A 115 -18.91 -0.87 22.92
N PRO A 116 -18.60 -0.20 24.05
CA PRO A 116 -17.33 0.51 24.22
C PRO A 116 -16.08 -0.34 23.89
N HIS A 117 -16.00 -1.56 24.41
CA HIS A 117 -14.89 -2.47 24.15
C HIS A 117 -14.94 -3.04 22.73
N GLY A 118 -16.13 -3.39 22.25
CA GLY A 118 -16.32 -3.81 20.87
C GLY A 118 -15.84 -2.75 19.87
N PHE A 119 -16.16 -1.49 20.13
CA PHE A 119 -15.80 -0.37 19.27
C PHE A 119 -14.30 -0.11 19.28
N LEU A 120 -13.65 -0.22 20.44
CA LEU A 120 -12.19 -0.13 20.54
C LEU A 120 -11.51 -1.18 19.65
N ASN A 121 -12.00 -2.42 19.67
CA ASN A 121 -11.45 -3.50 18.83
C ASN A 121 -11.73 -3.26 17.35
N PHE A 122 -12.92 -2.77 17.01
CA PHE A 122 -13.26 -2.37 15.65
C PHE A 122 -12.29 -1.29 15.12
N LEU A 123 -12.01 -0.25 15.92
CA LEU A 123 -11.04 0.78 15.57
C LEU A 123 -9.63 0.20 15.38
N ARG A 124 -9.19 -0.71 16.26
CA ARG A 124 -7.89 -1.40 16.12
C ARG A 124 -7.79 -2.15 14.80
N VAL A 125 -8.83 -2.89 14.42
CA VAL A 125 -8.87 -3.62 13.13
C VAL A 125 -8.79 -2.65 11.95
N ILE A 126 -9.52 -1.53 11.99
CA ILE A 126 -9.42 -0.49 10.96
C ILE A 126 -8.00 0.06 10.88
N LEU A 127 -7.39 0.42 12.01
CA LEU A 127 -6.02 0.96 12.06
C LEU A 127 -5.02 -0.03 11.47
N MET A 128 -5.09 -1.31 11.84
CA MET A 128 -4.24 -2.37 11.27
C MET A 128 -4.42 -2.50 9.75
N GLY A 129 -5.65 -2.40 9.24
CA GLY A 129 -5.92 -2.39 7.80
C GLY A 129 -5.32 -1.18 7.07
N MET A 130 -5.40 0.00 7.70
CA MET A 130 -4.82 1.23 7.17
C MET A 130 -3.29 1.20 7.15
N GLU A 131 -2.65 0.69 8.22
CA GLU A 131 -1.19 0.54 8.30
C GLU A 131 -0.65 -0.45 7.26
N ARG A 132 -1.33 -1.59 7.07
CA ARG A 132 -0.98 -2.55 6.00
C ARG A 132 -0.99 -1.90 4.63
N THR A 133 -1.98 -1.04 4.36
CA THR A 133 -2.07 -0.35 3.07
C THR A 133 -0.92 0.65 2.90
N LYS A 134 -0.56 1.39 3.96
CA LYS A 134 0.57 2.33 3.91
C LYS A 134 1.91 1.63 3.67
N LEU A 135 2.11 0.47 4.32
CA LEU A 135 3.30 -0.36 4.10
C LEU A 135 3.36 -0.88 2.66
N GLN A 136 2.22 -1.34 2.11
CA GLN A 136 2.14 -1.80 0.73
C GLN A 136 2.48 -0.69 -0.28
N GLU A 137 2.01 0.55 -0.06
CA GLU A 137 2.34 1.70 -0.91
C GLU A 137 3.83 2.04 -0.87
N GLN A 138 4.48 1.94 0.29
CA GLN A 138 5.93 2.16 0.41
C GLN A 138 6.73 1.05 -0.28
N SER A 139 6.34 -0.21 -0.12
CA SER A 139 6.97 -1.34 -0.81
C SER A 139 6.86 -1.22 -2.33
N GLN A 140 5.74 -0.72 -2.86
CA GLN A 140 5.59 -0.50 -4.30
C GLN A 140 6.59 0.55 -4.82
N LYS A 141 6.79 1.66 -4.08
CA LYS A 141 7.81 2.66 -4.44
C LYS A 141 9.22 2.08 -4.44
N ILE A 142 9.55 1.22 -3.48
CA ILE A 142 10.84 0.53 -3.44
C ILE A 142 11.00 -0.36 -4.67
N TRP A 143 9.96 -1.10 -5.06
CA TRP A 143 9.98 -1.92 -6.28
C TRP A 143 10.18 -1.11 -7.55
N ASP A 144 9.53 0.06 -7.66
CA ASP A 144 9.69 0.93 -8.83
C ASP A 144 11.12 1.48 -8.91
N ILE A 145 11.72 1.85 -7.78
CA ILE A 145 13.13 2.26 -7.70
C ILE A 145 14.06 1.10 -8.11
N LEU A 146 13.82 -0.11 -7.58
CA LEU A 146 14.62 -1.29 -7.93
C LEU A 146 14.55 -1.62 -9.43
N LYS A 147 13.37 -1.47 -10.06
CA LYS A 147 13.23 -1.59 -11.52
C LYS A 147 14.04 -0.54 -12.27
N GLY A 148 14.04 0.70 -11.80
CA GLY A 148 14.87 1.78 -12.37
C GLY A 148 16.36 1.43 -12.34
N VAL A 149 16.85 0.98 -11.18
CA VAL A 149 18.25 0.54 -11.00
C VAL A 149 18.60 -0.64 -11.92
N GLN A 150 17.70 -1.62 -12.04
CA GLN A 150 17.91 -2.76 -12.94
C GLN A 150 18.07 -2.32 -14.40
N GLN A 151 17.22 -1.40 -14.88
CA GLN A 151 17.31 -0.87 -16.24
C GLN A 151 18.61 -0.09 -16.47
N GLU A 152 19.06 0.67 -15.48
CA GLU A 152 20.32 1.40 -15.54
C GLU A 152 21.53 0.46 -15.60
N SER A 153 21.54 -0.62 -14.81
CA SER A 153 22.57 -1.66 -14.88
C SER A 153 22.68 -2.29 -16.27
N ILE A 154 21.55 -2.58 -16.94
CA ILE A 154 21.56 -3.12 -18.31
C ILE A 154 22.18 -2.12 -19.29
N LYS A 155 21.85 -0.83 -19.18
CA LYS A 155 22.47 0.22 -20.03
C LYS A 155 23.97 0.34 -19.77
N PHE A 156 24.37 0.24 -18.50
CA PHE A 156 25.77 0.30 -18.10
C PHE A 156 26.56 -0.89 -18.63
N GLU A 157 25.99 -2.10 -18.59
CA GLU A 157 26.57 -3.30 -19.22
C GLU A 157 26.82 -3.08 -20.72
N GLY A 158 25.85 -2.50 -21.44
CA GLY A 158 26.01 -2.12 -22.85
C GLY A 158 27.18 -1.15 -23.07
N THR A 159 27.36 -0.19 -22.17
CA THR A 159 28.45 0.79 -22.23
C THR A 159 29.82 0.13 -21.96
N ILE A 160 29.89 -0.77 -20.97
CA ILE A 160 31.10 -1.57 -20.70
C ILE A 160 31.46 -2.43 -21.91
N ASN A 161 30.48 -3.04 -22.56
CA ASN A 161 30.72 -3.88 -23.75
C ASN A 161 31.32 -3.06 -24.90
N VAL A 162 30.83 -1.84 -25.13
CA VAL A 162 31.41 -0.92 -26.12
C VAL A 162 32.84 -0.53 -25.75
N LEU A 163 33.08 -0.15 -24.49
CA LEU A 163 34.42 0.18 -24.00
C LEU A 163 35.39 -1.00 -24.15
N SER A 164 34.97 -2.20 -23.77
CA SER A 164 35.75 -3.42 -23.90
C SER A 164 36.17 -3.66 -25.35
N ARG A 165 35.24 -3.49 -26.30
CA ARG A 165 35.54 -3.57 -27.74
C ARG A 165 36.59 -2.54 -28.18
N HIS A 166 36.48 -1.29 -27.72
CA HIS A 166 37.49 -0.27 -28.02
C HIS A 166 38.87 -0.62 -27.47
N VAL A 167 38.95 -1.12 -26.23
CA VAL A 167 40.20 -1.56 -25.61
C VAL A 167 40.81 -2.73 -26.38
N THR A 168 40.02 -3.73 -26.76
CA THR A 168 40.50 -4.86 -27.58
C THR A 168 41.02 -4.40 -28.93
N ASN A 169 40.31 -3.48 -29.60
CA ASN A 169 40.76 -2.92 -30.88
C ASN A 169 42.07 -2.13 -30.73
N ALA A 170 42.18 -1.30 -29.70
CA ALA A 170 43.40 -0.53 -29.41
C ALA A 170 44.59 -1.46 -29.14
N LYS A 171 44.39 -2.53 -28.37
CA LYS A 171 45.41 -3.57 -28.16
C LYS A 171 45.86 -4.21 -29.48
N GLY A 172 44.92 -4.62 -30.33
CA GLY A 172 45.25 -5.20 -31.64
C GLY A 172 46.02 -4.23 -32.55
N ALA A 173 45.70 -2.93 -32.50
CA ALA A 173 46.46 -1.90 -33.20
C ALA A 173 47.90 -1.77 -32.64
N MET A 174 48.07 -1.79 -31.31
CA MET A 174 49.40 -1.78 -30.68
C MET A 174 50.23 -2.99 -31.08
N ASP A 175 49.63 -4.20 -31.10
CA ASP A 175 50.32 -5.43 -31.52
C ASP A 175 50.79 -5.36 -32.98
N THR A 176 50.00 -4.72 -33.85
CA THR A 176 50.33 -4.47 -35.26
C THR A 176 51.50 -3.50 -35.40
N VAL A 177 51.47 -2.37 -34.67
CA VAL A 177 52.56 -1.38 -34.66
C VAL A 177 53.86 -2.00 -34.14
N HIS A 178 53.78 -2.75 -33.05
CA HIS A 178 54.93 -3.43 -32.47
C HIS A 178 55.55 -4.43 -33.47
N SER A 179 54.73 -5.24 -34.12
CA SER A 179 55.19 -6.18 -35.15
C SER A 179 55.84 -5.48 -36.36
N GLY A 180 55.28 -4.34 -36.79
CA GLY A 180 55.83 -3.52 -37.87
C GLY A 180 57.19 -2.92 -37.49
N TYR A 181 57.31 -2.40 -36.27
CA TYR A 181 58.56 -1.89 -35.73
C TYR A 181 59.64 -2.98 -35.65
N SER A 182 59.32 -4.17 -35.11
CA SER A 182 60.27 -5.28 -35.03
C SER A 182 60.77 -5.73 -36.40
N LYS A 183 59.89 -5.76 -37.43
CA LYS A 183 60.29 -6.04 -38.81
C LYS A 183 61.20 -4.96 -39.39
N LEU A 184 60.89 -3.68 -39.13
CA LEU A 184 61.72 -2.55 -39.57
C LEU A 184 63.11 -2.61 -38.91
N ALA A 185 63.17 -2.84 -37.60
CA ALA A 185 64.40 -3.00 -36.85
C ALA A 185 65.26 -4.13 -37.43
N GLY A 186 64.67 -5.31 -37.68
CA GLY A 186 65.38 -6.42 -38.31
C GLY A 186 65.91 -6.10 -39.72
N LYS A 187 65.17 -5.32 -40.52
CA LYS A 187 65.66 -4.84 -41.83
C LYS A 187 66.82 -3.84 -41.69
N LEU A 188 66.76 -2.94 -40.70
CA LEU A 188 67.85 -1.98 -40.43
C LEU A 188 69.13 -2.70 -39.99
N ASP A 189 69.02 -3.75 -39.18
CA ASP A 189 70.16 -4.57 -38.78
C ASP A 189 70.79 -5.29 -39.98
N GLN A 190 69.99 -5.76 -40.94
CA GLN A 190 70.49 -6.32 -42.19
C GLN A 190 71.22 -5.29 -43.06
N VAL A 191 70.71 -4.05 -43.15
CA VAL A 191 71.38 -2.97 -43.90
C VAL A 191 72.71 -2.59 -43.26
N LYS A 192 72.79 -2.53 -41.92
CA LYS A 192 74.07 -2.30 -41.22
C LYS A 192 75.08 -3.42 -41.47
N LEU A 193 74.62 -4.68 -41.54
CA LEU A 193 75.50 -5.79 -41.92
C LEU A 193 76.02 -5.69 -43.36
N LEU A 194 75.25 -5.07 -44.27
CA LEU A 194 75.67 -4.87 -45.66
C LEU A 194 76.70 -3.73 -45.79
N ASP A 195 76.57 -2.65 -45.01
CA ASP A 195 77.58 -1.59 -44.92
C ASP A 195 78.92 -2.11 -44.38
N ASP A 196 78.91 -3.03 -43.40
CA ASP A 196 80.13 -3.68 -42.88
C ASP A 196 80.80 -4.63 -43.90
N ILE A 197 80.08 -5.04 -44.97
CA ILE A 197 80.59 -5.93 -46.02
C ILE A 197 81.02 -5.15 -47.28
N SER A 198 80.78 -3.84 -47.37
CA SER A 198 81.19 -3.01 -48.53
C SER A 198 81.74 -1.63 -48.14
N PRO A 199 82.99 -1.52 -47.66
CA PRO A 199 83.60 -0.24 -47.31
C PRO A 199 84.11 0.60 -48.50
N GLY A 200 83.70 0.33 -49.75
CA GLY A 200 84.38 0.95 -50.89
C GLY A 200 83.62 0.91 -52.20
N LEU A 201 82.58 1.72 -52.35
CA LEU A 201 82.04 2.16 -53.65
C LEU A 201 81.48 3.59 -53.55
N ILE A 202 82.25 4.52 -53.00
CA ILE A 202 82.04 5.97 -53.23
C ILE A 202 83.42 6.64 -53.36
N GLU A 203 84.20 6.29 -54.38
CA GLU A 203 85.18 7.22 -54.97
C GLU A 203 85.09 7.07 -56.49
N GLY A 204 84.91 8.20 -57.18
CA GLY A 204 84.41 8.30 -58.56
C GLY A 204 85.44 8.00 -59.65
N ASP A 205 84.92 7.81 -60.87
CA ASP A 205 85.70 7.75 -62.11
C ASP A 205 86.15 9.17 -62.54
N ASP A 206 87.46 9.38 -62.64
CA ASP A 206 88.19 10.24 -63.60
C ASP A 206 89.70 10.08 -63.30
N GLN A 207 90.66 9.79 -64.19
CA GLN A 207 90.75 9.56 -65.63
C GLN A 207 92.19 9.04 -65.93
N ALA A 208 92.37 8.36 -67.09
CA ALA A 208 93.64 8.07 -67.80
C ALA A 208 94.60 7.00 -67.27
#